data_AF-A0A426U5V7-F1
#
_entry.id   AF-A0A426U5V7-F1
#
_cell.length_a   1.000
_cell.length_b   1.000
_cell.length_c   1.000
_cell.angle_alpha   90.00
_cell.angle_beta   90.00
_cell.angle_gamma   90.00
#
_symmetry.space_group_name_H-M   'P 1'
#
loop_
_entity.id
_entity.type
_entity.pdbx_description
1 polymer ?
#
loop_
_entity_poly.entity_id
_entity_poly.type
_entity_poly.pdbx_seq_one_letter_code
_entity_poly.pdbx_strand_id
1 'polypeptide(L)'
;MDVQFDPQIVTIALAAAAIAKILVDMVRMSNRLPSWASPLLAVGFGIAAAFLLLVANGTIVNGQTAAQAMVAGILAAGAAVGATELQKHEPAAASATPLLFAPIEIAAPGPREGSGA
;
A
#
# COMPACT_ATOMS: atom_id res chain seq x y z
N MET A 1 11.28 29.16 19.98
CA MET A 1 12.06 28.18 19.18
C MET A 1 11.14 27.73 18.08
N ASP A 2 11.30 28.28 16.88
CA ASP A 2 10.50 27.89 15.73
C ASP A 2 10.99 26.54 15.23
N VAL A 3 10.15 25.51 15.32
CA VAL A 3 10.42 24.20 14.74
C VAL A 3 10.21 24.32 13.23
N GLN A 4 11.26 24.75 12.53
CA GLN A 4 11.26 24.80 11.08
C GLN A 4 11.40 23.37 10.53
N PHE A 5 10.33 22.86 9.91
CA PHE A 5 10.39 21.61 9.17
C PHE A 5 11.18 21.84 7.88
N ASP A 6 12.37 21.25 7.81
CA ASP A 6 13.17 21.28 6.59
C ASP A 6 12.48 20.45 5.50
N PRO A 7 12.27 20.97 4.27
CA PRO A 7 11.71 20.20 3.16
C PRO A 7 12.49 18.91 2.88
N GLN A 8 13.76 18.81 3.27
CA GLN A 8 14.54 17.58 3.21
C GLN A 8 13.90 16.41 3.97
N ILE A 9 13.14 16.68 5.04
CA ILE A 9 12.45 15.65 5.83
C ILE A 9 11.46 14.89 4.96
N VAL A 10 10.72 15.58 4.10
CA VAL A 10 9.72 14.96 3.21
C VAL A 10 10.40 14.12 2.14
N THR A 11 11.51 14.60 1.58
CA THR A 11 12.30 13.87 0.58
C THR A 11 12.86 12.57 1.17
N ILE A 12 13.44 12.64 2.37
CA ILE A 12 13.96 11.47 3.09
C ILE A 12 12.82 10.52 3.46
N ALA A 13 11.66 11.03 3.89
CA ALA A 13 10.51 10.22 4.22
C ALA A 13 9.98 9.45 3.00
N LEU A 14 9.90 10.08 1.82
CA LEU A 14 9.48 9.42 0.58
C LEU A 14 10.44 8.31 0.16
N ALA A 15 11.75 8.57 0.22
CA ALA A 15 12.76 7.55 -0.08
C ALA A 15 12.73 6.41 0.95
N ALA A 16 12.61 6.73 2.24
CA ALA A 16 12.48 5.75 3.31
C ALA A 16 11.19 4.93 3.20
N ALA A 17 10.09 5.50 2.68
CA ALA A 17 8.81 4.79 2.52
C ALA A 17 8.94 3.61 1.55
N ALA A 18 9.62 3.81 0.42
CA ALA A 18 9.87 2.75 -0.54
C ALA A 18 10.70 1.61 0.07
N ILE A 19 11.76 1.96 0.79
CA ILE A 19 12.64 0.99 1.47
C ILE A 19 11.85 0.22 2.53
N ALA A 20 11.11 0.93 3.40
CA ALA A 20 10.30 0.33 4.44
C ALA A 20 9.26 -0.63 3.87
N LYS A 21 8.60 -0.24 2.77
CA LYS A 21 7.61 -1.08 2.09
C LYS A 21 8.22 -2.37 1.55
N ILE A 22 9.36 -2.29 0.84
CA ILE A 22 10.06 -3.47 0.32
C ILE A 22 10.41 -4.43 1.46
N LEU A 23 10.95 -3.91 2.58
CA LEU A 23 11.31 -4.73 3.74
C LEU A 23 10.07 -5.39 4.37
N VAL A 24 8.99 -4.63 4.57
CA VAL A 24 7.73 -5.18 5.11
C VAL A 24 7.16 -6.27 4.20
N ASP A 25 7.17 -6.07 2.89
CA ASP A 25 6.65 -7.04 1.92
C ASP A 25 7.50 -8.31 1.89
N MET A 26 8.84 -8.20 1.95
CA MET A 26 9.72 -9.37 2.06
C MET A 26 9.44 -10.18 3.32
N VAL A 27 9.25 -9.52 4.48
CA VAL A 27 8.96 -10.23 5.73
C VAL A 27 7.59 -10.91 5.66
N ARG A 28 6.58 -10.26 5.08
CA ARG A 28 5.23 -10.84 4.88
C ARG A 28 5.24 -11.99 3.89
N MET A 29 6.10 -11.96 2.87
CA MET A 29 6.28 -13.07 1.94
C MET A 29 6.90 -14.28 2.62
N SER A 30 7.82 -14.06 3.57
CA SER A 30 8.49 -15.14 4.30
C SER A 30 7.64 -15.72 5.43
N ASN A 31 6.83 -14.91 6.13
CA ASN A 31 6.07 -15.34 7.31
C ASN A 31 4.65 -14.75 7.33
N ARG A 32 3.67 -15.56 7.77
CA ARG A 32 2.34 -15.05 8.13
C ARG A 32 2.41 -14.26 9.43
N LEU A 33 2.50 -12.94 9.30
CA LEU A 33 2.52 -12.03 10.43
C LEU A 33 1.10 -11.74 10.96
N PRO A 34 0.94 -11.56 12.28
CA PRO A 34 -0.26 -10.96 12.87
C PRO A 34 -0.52 -9.57 12.29
N SER A 35 -1.80 -9.16 12.22
CA SER A 35 -2.21 -7.86 11.65
C SER A 35 -1.58 -6.64 12.33
N TRP A 36 -1.24 -6.76 13.63
CA TRP A 36 -0.60 -5.70 14.40
C TRP A 36 0.93 -5.65 14.23
N ALA A 37 1.55 -6.69 13.65
CA ALA A 37 3.00 -6.77 13.53
C ALA A 37 3.53 -5.98 12.30
N SER A 38 2.76 -5.93 11.21
CA SER A 38 3.18 -5.17 10.01
C SER A 38 3.34 -3.66 10.25
N PRO A 39 2.45 -2.97 10.99
CA PRO A 39 2.66 -1.56 11.32
C PRO A 39 3.89 -1.31 12.18
N LEU A 40 4.15 -2.16 13.19
CA LEU A 40 5.34 -2.02 14.04
C LEU A 40 6.64 -2.23 13.26
N LEU A 41 6.68 -3.22 12.38
CA LEU A 41 7.82 -3.44 11.49
C LEU A 41 8.02 -2.29 10.52
N ALA A 42 6.94 -1.76 9.95
CA ALA A 42 7.00 -0.60 9.06
C ALA A 42 7.60 0.63 9.78
N VAL A 43 7.23 0.88 11.03
CA VAL A 43 7.81 1.96 11.84
C VAL A 43 9.29 1.73 12.10
N GLY A 44 9.67 0.51 12.53
CA GLY A 44 11.07 0.17 12.77
C GLY A 44 11.93 0.32 11.51
N PHE A 45 11.49 -0.23 10.38
CA PHE A 45 12.18 -0.12 9.10
C PHE A 45 12.20 1.29 8.55
N GLY A 46 11.11 2.05 8.69
CA GLY A 46 11.04 3.45 8.27
C GLY A 46 12.05 4.33 9.01
N ILE A 47 12.13 4.20 10.35
CA ILE A 47 13.10 4.94 11.16
C ILE A 47 14.53 4.53 10.81
N ALA A 48 14.82 3.22 10.70
CA ALA A 48 16.14 2.75 10.33
C ALA A 48 16.57 3.24 8.94
N ALA A 49 15.67 3.18 7.95
CA ALA A 49 15.93 3.66 6.60
C ALA A 49 16.17 5.18 6.57
N ALA A 50 15.36 5.97 7.29
CA ALA A 50 15.54 7.42 7.38
C ALA A 50 16.89 7.80 8.01
N PHE A 51 17.32 7.08 9.06
CA PHE A 51 18.64 7.26 9.66
C PHE A 51 19.78 6.94 8.69
N LEU A 52 19.69 5.82 7.98
CA LEU A 52 20.70 5.42 7.00
C LEU A 52 20.81 6.43 5.85
N LEU A 53 19.68 6.99 5.40
CA LEU A 53 19.65 8.02 4.36
C LEU A 53 20.24 9.36 4.83
N LEU A 54 20.05 9.74 6.09
CA LEU A 54 20.70 10.92 6.68
C LEU A 54 22.22 10.74 6.74
N VAL A 55 22.68 9.57 7.18
CA VAL A 55 24.12 9.25 7.22
C VAL A 55 24.69 9.21 5.80
N ALA A 56 23.98 8.64 4.84
CA ALA A 56 24.41 8.58 3.45
C ALA A 56 24.48 9.97 2.79
N ASN A 57 23.62 10.92 3.19
CA ASN A 57 23.70 12.31 2.77
C ASN A 57 24.84 13.11 3.43
N GLY A 58 25.64 12.48 4.29
CA GLY A 58 26.73 13.14 5.01
C GLY A 58 26.24 14.09 6.10
N THR A 59 25.00 13.96 6.54
CA THR A 59 24.44 14.80 7.60
C THR A 59 25.04 14.42 8.95
N ILE A 60 25.53 15.41 9.71
CA ILE A 60 26.06 15.18 11.06
C ILE A 60 24.92 14.74 11.97
N VAL A 61 25.06 13.55 12.56
CA VAL A 61 24.05 12.99 13.48
C VAL A 61 24.16 13.69 14.83
N ASN A 62 23.20 14.56 15.13
CA ASN A 62 23.00 15.18 16.42
C ASN A 62 21.54 14.98 16.89
N GLY A 63 21.18 15.52 18.06
CA GLY A 63 19.83 15.34 18.62
C GLY A 63 18.71 15.86 17.73
N GLN A 64 18.95 16.94 16.98
CA GLN A 64 17.96 17.53 16.08
C GLN A 64 17.74 16.67 14.83
N THR A 65 18.83 16.26 14.18
CA THR A 65 18.74 15.41 12.97
C THR A 65 18.20 14.02 13.31
N ALA A 66 18.47 13.52 14.52
CA ALA A 66 17.88 12.28 15.03
C ALA A 66 16.35 12.40 15.19
N ALA A 67 15.86 13.51 15.76
CA ALA A 67 14.41 13.76 15.86
C ALA A 67 13.77 13.88 14.48
N GLN A 68 14.43 14.55 13.53
CA GLN A 68 13.98 14.64 12.14
C GLN A 68 13.93 13.27 11.45
N ALA A 69 14.93 12.41 11.68
CA ALA A 69 14.96 11.04 11.18
C ALA A 69 13.78 10.22 11.70
N MET A 70 13.45 10.36 12.99
CA MET A 70 12.30 9.68 13.60
C MET A 70 10.99 10.13 12.95
N VAL A 71 10.78 11.43 12.79
CA VAL A 71 9.58 11.97 12.13
C VAL A 71 9.48 11.51 10.67
N ALA A 72 10.58 11.58 9.92
CA ALA A 72 10.65 11.10 8.54
C ALA A 72 10.34 9.59 8.46
N GLY A 73 10.90 8.80 9.38
CA GLY A 73 10.67 7.36 9.47
C GLY A 73 9.23 6.98 9.81
N ILE A 74 8.57 7.72 10.71
CA ILE A 74 7.17 7.52 11.05
C ILE A 74 6.27 7.87 9.84
N LEU A 75 6.54 8.98 9.15
CA LEU A 75 5.83 9.36 7.93
C LEU A 75 6.00 8.30 6.84
N ALA A 76 7.23 7.81 6.65
CA ALA A 76 7.55 6.74 5.73
C ALA A 76 6.78 5.44 6.04
N ALA A 77 6.72 5.07 7.32
CA ALA A 77 5.96 3.91 7.78
C ALA A 77 4.46 4.06 7.51
N GLY A 78 3.89 5.24 7.77
CA GLY A 78 2.50 5.54 7.47
C GLY A 78 2.18 5.37 5.98
N ALA A 79 3.06 5.88 5.10
CA ALA A 79 2.92 5.71 3.65
C ALA A 79 3.04 4.23 3.23
N ALA A 80 3.99 3.49 3.78
CA ALA A 80 4.19 2.06 3.49
C ALA A 80 2.99 1.21 3.95
N VAL A 81 2.50 1.41 5.17
CA VAL A 81 1.33 0.70 5.70
C VAL A 81 0.07 1.10 4.94
N GLY A 82 -0.13 2.39 4.67
CA GLY A 82 -1.26 2.89 3.90
C GLY A 82 -1.34 2.25 2.52
N ALA A 83 -0.22 2.18 1.79
CA ALA A 83 -0.15 1.46 0.51
C ALA A 83 -0.47 -0.04 0.66
N THR A 84 -0.07 -0.66 1.76
CA THR A 84 -0.29 -2.09 2.03
C THR A 84 -1.75 -2.40 2.35
N GLU A 85 -2.42 -1.56 3.13
CA GLU A 85 -3.84 -1.74 3.46
C GLU A 85 -4.72 -1.36 2.27
N LEU A 86 -4.35 -0.36 1.45
CA LEU A 86 -5.05 -0.10 0.18
C LEU A 86 -5.00 -1.32 -0.75
N GLN A 87 -3.85 -1.96 -0.90
CA GLN A 87 -3.71 -3.18 -1.72
C GLN A 87 -4.59 -4.34 -1.22
N LYS A 88 -4.87 -4.39 0.09
CA LYS A 88 -5.73 -5.41 0.69
C LYS A 88 -7.22 -5.11 0.48
N HIS A 89 -7.57 -3.84 0.26
CA HIS A 89 -8.92 -3.36 0.04
C HIS A 89 -9.24 -3.05 -1.42
N GLU A 90 -8.29 -3.19 -2.35
CA GLU A 90 -8.56 -3.18 -3.77
C GLU A 90 -9.48 -4.39 -4.06
N PRO A 91 -10.77 -4.14 -4.36
CA PRO A 91 -11.71 -5.22 -4.48
C PRO A 91 -11.37 -6.02 -5.73
N ALA A 92 -11.80 -7.27 -5.72
CA ALA A 92 -12.07 -8.07 -6.90
C ALA A 92 -13.14 -7.40 -7.83
N ALA A 93 -13.00 -6.11 -8.14
CA ALA A 93 -13.78 -5.36 -9.11
C ALA A 93 -13.35 -5.67 -10.56
N ALA A 94 -12.44 -6.64 -10.74
CA ALA A 94 -12.14 -7.27 -12.03
C ALA A 94 -12.80 -8.66 -12.18
N SER A 95 -13.56 -9.14 -11.18
CA SER A 95 -14.36 -10.38 -11.33
C SER A 95 -15.86 -10.11 -11.40
N ALA A 96 -16.26 -8.88 -11.75
CA ALA A 96 -17.54 -8.67 -12.40
C ALA A 96 -17.43 -9.27 -13.80
N THR A 97 -17.91 -10.51 -13.93
CA THR A 97 -18.24 -11.20 -15.18
C THR A 97 -18.46 -10.20 -16.32
N PRO A 98 -17.76 -10.29 -17.46
CA PRO A 98 -18.24 -9.57 -18.63
C PRO A 98 -19.65 -10.08 -18.92
N LEU A 99 -20.66 -9.26 -18.68
CA LEU A 99 -22.05 -9.49 -19.07
C LEU A 99 -22.18 -9.44 -20.61
N LEU A 100 -21.36 -10.21 -21.32
CA LEU A 100 -21.30 -10.26 -22.79
C LEU A 100 -21.82 -11.57 -23.37
N PHE A 101 -22.26 -12.53 -22.54
CA PHE A 101 -22.79 -13.82 -23.01
C PHE A 101 -23.94 -14.37 -22.15
N ALA A 102 -24.93 -13.54 -21.81
CA ALA A 102 -26.23 -14.14 -21.50
C ALA A 102 -26.75 -14.77 -22.80
N PRO A 103 -26.98 -16.09 -22.89
CA PRO A 103 -27.64 -16.66 -24.06
C PRO A 103 -29.02 -16.01 -24.14
N ILE A 104 -29.30 -15.32 -25.25
CA ILE A 104 -30.64 -14.84 -25.55
C ILE A 104 -31.48 -16.11 -25.73
N GLU A 105 -32.25 -16.46 -24.70
CA GLU A 105 -33.26 -17.50 -24.79
C GLU A 105 -34.39 -16.94 -25.67
N ILE A 106 -34.25 -17.11 -26.98
CA ILE A 106 -35.30 -16.81 -27.95
C ILE A 106 -36.40 -17.83 -27.68
N ALA A 107 -37.43 -17.42 -26.94
CA ALA A 107 -38.65 -18.18 -26.77
C ALA A 107 -39.17 -18.60 -28.15
N ALA A 108 -39.16 -19.91 -28.41
CA ALA A 108 -39.66 -20.46 -29.65
C ALA A 108 -41.13 -20.07 -29.84
N PRO A 109 -41.56 -19.62 -31.03
CA PRO A 109 -42.96 -19.35 -31.29
C PRO A 109 -43.76 -20.65 -31.15
N GLY A 110 -44.77 -20.65 -30.27
CA GLY A 110 -45.67 -21.77 -30.06
C GLY A 110 -46.39 -22.22 -31.35
N PRO A 111 -46.88 -23.47 -31.39
CA PRO A 111 -47.45 -24.04 -32.60
C PRO A 111 -48.67 -23.25 -33.06
N ARG A 112 -48.68 -22.88 -34.35
CA ARG A 112 -49.87 -22.34 -35.02
C ARG A 112 -50.88 -23.47 -35.16
N GLU A 113 -51.89 -23.50 -34.30
CA GLU A 113 -53.09 -24.30 -34.54
C GLU A 113 -53.83 -23.72 -35.73
N GLY A 114 -53.72 -24.41 -36.85
CA GLY A 114 -54.60 -24.27 -37.98
C GLY A 114 -54.97 -25.65 -38.49
N SER A 115 -56.29 -25.86 -38.62
CA SER A 115 -56.94 -26.85 -39.47
C SER A 115 -57.27 -28.21 -38.86
N GLY A 116 -58.58 -28.48 -38.73
CA GLY A 116 -59.11 -29.84 -38.82
C GLY A 116 -60.41 -30.10 -38.05
N ALA A 117 -61.56 -29.67 -38.61
CA ALA A 117 -62.83 -30.42 -38.75
C ALA A 117 -64.00 -29.46 -39.01
#